data_AF-A0A9E5RE15-F1
#
_entry.id   AF-A0A9E5RE15-F1
#
_cell.length_a   1.000
_cell.length_b   1.000
_cell.length_c   1.000
_cell.angle_alpha   90.00
_cell.angle_beta   90.00
_cell.angle_gamma   90.00
#
_symmetry.space_group_name_H-M   'P 1'
#
loop_
_entity.id
_entity.type
_entity.pdbx_description
1 polymer ?
#
loop_
_entity_poly.entity_id
_entity_poly.type
_entity_poly.pdbx_seq_one_letter_code
_entity_poly.pdbx_strand_id
1 'polypeptide(L)'
;MCLALLLLALYTYGAVEHSKRINLDISRVDQGAYLSYTRSLYETNYNYVGGRNRMPVYPFLQSLVYDPSLTENESFTRGKYFNIVLSIALLPCLFLIFRRFFSTLQSINLLLITAFTVFLFRAAYFQAEILFYFLSFCSFLLMARMFKQPGWKLGTVTGIVAGITHLTKASILPGLALFILLF
;
A
#
# COMPACT_ATOMS: atom_id res chain seq x y z
N MET A 1 -25.06 11.13 0.46
CA MET A 1 -24.11 11.48 1.54
C MET A 1 -24.14 10.46 2.68
N CYS A 2 -25.31 10.13 3.26
CA CYS A 2 -25.42 9.18 4.39
C CYS A 2 -24.87 7.77 4.09
N LEU A 3 -25.11 7.22 2.90
CA LEU A 3 -24.61 5.87 2.55
C LEU A 3 -23.07 5.80 2.49
N ALA A 4 -22.41 6.82 1.90
CA ALA A 4 -20.96 6.84 1.79
C ALA A 4 -20.29 6.95 3.17
N LEU A 5 -20.85 7.78 4.06
CA LEU A 5 -20.39 7.90 5.45
C LEU A 5 -20.60 6.61 6.22
N LEU A 6 -21.76 5.95 6.04
CA LEU A 6 -22.03 4.64 6.63
C LEU A 6 -21.02 3.58 6.17
N LEU A 7 -20.74 3.51 4.87
CA LEU A 7 -19.78 2.55 4.31
C LEU A 7 -18.35 2.82 4.81
N LEU A 8 -17.95 4.10 4.88
CA LEU A 8 -16.66 4.48 5.46
C LEU A 8 -16.58 4.10 6.95
N ALA A 9 -17.65 4.33 7.71
CA ALA A 9 -17.72 3.94 9.12
C ALA A 9 -17.63 2.42 9.28
N LEU A 10 -18.35 1.64 8.48
CA LEU A 10 -18.29 0.17 8.48
C LEU A 10 -16.89 -0.34 8.14
N TYR A 11 -16.26 0.22 7.10
CA TYR A 11 -14.90 -0.13 6.71
C TYR A 11 -13.90 0.15 7.85
N THR A 12 -13.97 1.36 8.41
CA THR A 12 -13.06 1.78 9.49
C THR A 12 -13.26 0.93 10.74
N TYR A 13 -14.52 0.72 11.14
CA TYR A 13 -14.86 -0.15 12.27
C TYR A 13 -14.33 -1.58 12.07
N GLY A 14 -14.59 -2.17 10.89
CA GLY A 14 -14.11 -3.51 10.57
C GLY A 14 -12.58 -3.63 10.62
N ALA A 15 -11.85 -2.65 10.06
CA ALA A 15 -10.39 -2.64 10.08
C ALA A 15 -9.84 -2.47 11.51
N VAL A 16 -10.44 -1.61 12.33
CA VAL A 16 -10.05 -1.40 13.73
C VAL A 16 -10.32 -2.64 14.58
N GLU A 17 -11.49 -3.26 14.45
CA GLU A 17 -11.79 -4.48 15.21
C GLU A 17 -10.92 -5.66 14.79
N HIS A 18 -10.60 -5.80 13.50
CA HIS A 18 -9.62 -6.78 13.03
C HIS A 18 -8.25 -6.53 13.67
N SER A 19 -7.80 -5.27 13.73
CA SER A 19 -6.53 -4.89 14.36
C SER A 19 -6.49 -5.25 15.85
N LYS A 20 -7.61 -5.06 16.57
CA LYS A 20 -7.71 -5.29 18.02
C LYS A 20 -7.96 -6.73 18.43
N ARG A 21 -8.62 -7.55 17.59
CA ARG A 21 -9.08 -8.88 17.99
C ARG A 21 -8.41 -10.03 17.24
N ILE A 22 -7.87 -9.77 16.06
CA ILE A 22 -7.32 -10.82 15.18
C ILE A 22 -5.83 -10.63 14.98
N ASN A 23 -5.39 -9.42 14.61
CA ASN A 23 -3.97 -9.16 14.35
C ASN A 23 -3.23 -8.72 15.62
N LEU A 24 -3.05 -9.67 16.54
CA LEU A 24 -2.39 -9.47 17.82
C LEU A 24 -0.91 -9.90 17.82
N ASP A 25 -0.54 -10.81 16.93
CA ASP A 25 0.78 -11.42 16.89
C ASP A 25 1.71 -10.72 15.88
N ILE A 26 2.74 -10.05 16.41
CA ILE A 26 3.78 -9.35 15.64
C ILE A 26 4.60 -10.33 14.79
N SER A 27 4.78 -11.58 15.23
CA SER A 27 5.56 -12.58 14.49
C SER A 27 4.83 -13.11 13.26
N ARG A 28 3.51 -12.93 13.20
CA ARG A 28 2.68 -13.41 12.12
C ARG A 28 2.91 -12.60 10.84
N VAL A 29 3.15 -13.31 9.73
CA VAL A 29 3.19 -12.75 8.36
C VAL A 29 4.20 -11.58 8.22
N ASP A 30 5.45 -11.77 8.65
CA ASP A 30 6.57 -10.83 8.46
C ASP A 30 6.42 -9.41 9.08
N GLN A 31 5.39 -9.14 9.88
CA GLN A 31 5.13 -7.81 10.44
C GLN A 31 6.26 -7.33 11.36
N GLY A 32 6.78 -8.22 12.21
CA GLY A 32 7.93 -7.94 13.07
C GLY A 32 9.17 -7.53 12.28
N ALA A 33 9.34 -8.05 11.06
CA ALA A 33 10.46 -7.65 10.21
C ALA A 33 10.28 -6.23 9.64
N TYR A 34 9.06 -5.85 9.24
CA TYR A 34 8.78 -4.47 8.84
C TYR A 34 8.91 -3.50 10.01
N LEU A 35 8.48 -3.90 11.20
CA LEU A 35 8.62 -3.10 12.43
C LEU A 35 10.09 -2.91 12.80
N SER A 36 10.88 -3.99 12.77
CA SER A 36 12.33 -3.93 13.01
C SER A 36 13.03 -3.03 11.99
N TYR A 37 12.71 -3.14 10.69
CA TYR A 37 13.28 -2.26 9.67
C TYR A 37 12.89 -0.79 9.93
N THR A 38 11.62 -0.53 10.27
CA THR A 38 11.15 0.82 10.62
C THR A 38 11.98 1.43 11.76
N ARG A 39 12.20 0.65 12.83
CA ARG A 39 13.04 1.06 13.96
C ARG A 39 14.48 1.36 13.52
N SER A 40 15.09 0.45 12.77
CA SER A 40 16.48 0.62 12.29
C SER A 40 16.65 1.84 11.39
N LEU A 41 15.66 2.16 10.53
CA LEU A 41 15.69 3.39 9.73
C LEU A 41 15.72 4.63 10.63
N TYR A 42 14.87 4.68 11.65
CA TYR A 42 14.84 5.82 12.57
C TYR A 42 16.14 5.95 13.38
N GLU A 43 16.58 4.86 14.02
CA GLU A 43 17.76 4.86 14.91
C GLU A 43 19.07 5.18 14.18
N THR A 44 19.16 4.86 12.89
CA THR A 44 20.36 5.11 12.08
C THR A 44 20.30 6.41 11.28
N ASN A 45 19.32 7.28 11.52
CA ASN A 45 19.08 8.48 10.71
C ASN A 45 18.98 8.15 9.21
N TYR A 46 18.20 7.12 8.87
CA TYR A 46 17.92 6.65 7.51
C TYR A 46 19.14 6.09 6.74
N ASN A 47 20.23 5.73 7.44
CA ASN A 47 21.40 5.11 6.83
C ASN A 47 21.32 3.57 6.74
N TYR A 48 20.28 2.95 7.31
CA TYR A 48 20.09 1.51 7.24
C TYR A 48 19.57 1.07 5.87
N VAL A 49 20.36 0.26 5.17
CA VAL A 49 20.09 -0.20 3.78
C VAL A 49 19.30 -1.53 3.73
N GLY A 50 18.82 -2.01 4.88
CA GLY A 50 17.98 -3.22 4.95
C GLY A 50 18.76 -4.53 4.87
N GLY A 51 18.02 -5.63 4.70
CA GLY A 51 18.56 -6.98 4.49
C GLY A 51 17.55 -7.89 3.78
N ARG A 52 18.00 -8.63 2.76
CA ARG A 52 17.20 -9.54 1.90
C ARG A 52 16.16 -8.79 1.04
N ASN A 53 15.02 -9.44 0.75
CA ASN A 53 13.97 -8.98 -0.18
C ASN A 53 12.97 -7.98 0.45
N ARG A 54 13.39 -7.20 1.45
CA ARG A 54 12.54 -6.24 2.15
C ARG A 54 12.85 -4.84 1.65
N MET A 55 11.82 -4.20 1.11
CA MET A 55 11.99 -2.97 0.34
C MET A 55 11.66 -1.73 1.20
N PRO A 56 12.35 -0.60 1.01
CA PRO A 56 12.43 0.46 2.02
C PRO A 56 11.23 1.40 2.09
N VAL A 57 10.40 1.52 1.05
CA VAL A 57 9.36 2.56 0.98
C VAL A 57 8.34 2.43 2.11
N TYR A 58 7.86 1.21 2.39
CA TYR A 58 6.88 1.03 3.46
C TYR A 58 7.47 1.27 4.87
N PRO A 59 8.62 0.68 5.25
CA PRO A 59 9.33 1.04 6.48
C PRO A 59 9.62 2.54 6.62
N PHE A 60 10.00 3.20 5.53
CA PHE A 60 10.24 4.64 5.52
C PHE A 60 8.97 5.43 5.88
N LEU A 61 7.82 5.08 5.31
CA LEU A 61 6.56 5.74 5.66
C LEU A 61 6.17 5.50 7.13
N GLN A 62 6.37 4.28 7.62
CA GLN A 62 6.11 3.94 9.02
C GLN A 62 7.07 4.66 9.97
N SER A 63 8.31 4.93 9.58
CA SER A 63 9.29 5.60 10.46
C SER A 63 8.95 7.08 10.69
N LEU A 64 8.16 7.69 9.79
CA LEU A 64 7.63 9.05 9.99
C LEU A 64 6.67 9.16 11.18
N VAL A 65 6.05 8.05 11.57
CA VAL A 65 5.14 7.96 12.73
C VAL A 65 5.73 7.11 13.86
N TYR A 66 6.99 6.70 13.75
CA TYR A 66 7.68 5.97 14.80
C TYR A 66 8.04 6.92 15.96
N ASP A 67 8.01 6.36 17.17
CA ASP A 67 8.31 7.08 18.40
C ASP A 67 9.13 6.16 19.31
N PRO A 68 10.39 6.52 19.62
CA PRO A 68 11.28 5.67 20.42
C PRO A 68 10.84 5.55 21.89
N SER A 69 9.91 6.39 22.37
CA SER A 69 9.38 6.28 23.72
C SER A 69 8.33 5.17 23.87
N LEU A 70 7.77 4.68 22.76
CA LEU A 70 6.74 3.64 22.76
C LEU A 70 7.36 2.25 22.88
N THR A 71 6.66 1.36 23.60
CA THR A 71 6.97 -0.07 23.58
C THR A 71 6.77 -0.66 22.18
N GLU A 72 7.30 -1.86 21.95
CA GLU A 72 7.15 -2.55 20.66
C GLU A 72 5.68 -2.83 20.31
N ASN A 73 4.86 -3.22 21.28
CA ASN A 73 3.44 -3.47 21.10
C ASN A 73 2.65 -2.18 20.79
N GLU A 74 2.99 -1.08 21.43
CA GLU A 74 2.41 0.24 21.14
C GLU A 74 2.81 0.72 19.75
N SER A 75 4.09 0.59 19.38
CA SER A 75 4.60 0.88 18.05
C SER A 75 3.90 0.06 16.97
N PHE A 76 3.72 -1.24 17.19
CA PHE A 76 2.98 -2.12 16.31
C PHE A 76 1.52 -1.67 16.15
N THR A 77 0.86 -1.35 17.26
CA THR A 77 -0.52 -0.87 17.26
C THR A 77 -0.66 0.45 16.51
N ARG A 78 0.24 1.40 16.75
CA ARG A 78 0.29 2.68 16.02
C ARG A 78 0.47 2.48 14.53
N GLY A 79 1.39 1.61 14.12
CA GLY A 79 1.63 1.33 12.71
C GLY A 79 0.47 0.61 12.01
N LYS A 80 -0.30 -0.24 12.72
CA LYS A 80 -1.58 -0.78 12.20
C LYS A 80 -2.58 0.35 11.93
N TYR A 81 -2.75 1.29 12.87
CA TYR A 81 -3.63 2.45 12.65
C TYR A 81 -3.16 3.32 11.49
N PHE A 82 -1.85 3.55 11.35
CA PHE A 82 -1.29 4.23 10.18
C PHE A 82 -1.68 3.52 8.88
N ASN A 83 -1.59 2.19 8.83
CA ASN A 83 -1.96 1.43 7.63
C ASN A 83 -3.48 1.48 7.32
N ILE A 84 -4.32 1.56 8.35
CA ILE A 84 -5.77 1.81 8.18
C ILE A 84 -6.02 3.20 7.59
N VAL A 85 -5.33 4.23 8.09
CA VAL A 85 -5.44 5.59 7.53
C VAL A 85 -4.94 5.62 6.09
N LEU A 86 -3.82 4.95 5.81
CA LEU A 86 -3.28 4.81 4.46
C LEU A 86 -4.27 4.13 3.52
N SER A 87 -4.94 3.05 3.95
CA SER A 87 -5.94 2.38 3.12
C SER A 87 -7.14 3.28 2.81
N ILE A 88 -7.62 4.04 3.80
CA ILE A 88 -8.70 5.03 3.64
C ILE A 88 -8.29 6.14 2.67
N ALA A 89 -7.03 6.57 2.68
CA ALA A 89 -6.52 7.59 1.75
C ALA A 89 -6.36 7.07 0.32
N LEU A 90 -5.94 5.81 0.15
CA LEU A 90 -5.72 5.21 -1.17
C LEU A 90 -7.03 4.89 -1.92
N LEU A 91 -8.13 4.61 -1.21
CA LEU A 91 -9.43 4.30 -1.83
C LEU A 91 -10.00 5.48 -2.67
N PRO A 92 -10.05 6.74 -2.19
CA PRO A 92 -10.39 7.90 -3.01
C PRO A 92 -9.48 8.06 -4.24
N CYS A 93 -8.16 7.82 -4.10
CA CYS A 93 -7.25 7.85 -5.25
C CYS A 93 -7.62 6.80 -6.31
N LEU A 94 -7.94 5.57 -5.88
CA LEU A 94 -8.45 4.53 -6.79
C LEU A 94 -9.75 4.92 -7.46
N PHE A 95 -10.68 5.52 -6.72
CA PHE A 95 -11.93 6.02 -7.29
C PHE A 95 -11.68 7.03 -8.41
N LEU A 96 -10.79 8.01 -8.19
CA LEU A 96 -10.43 9.00 -9.20
C LEU A 96 -9.80 8.36 -10.44
N ILE A 97 -9.01 7.30 -10.27
CA ILE A 97 -8.46 6.52 -11.38
C ILE A 97 -9.59 5.81 -12.13
N PHE A 98 -10.47 5.06 -11.44
CA PHE A 98 -11.59 4.37 -12.07
C PHE A 98 -12.52 5.31 -12.85
N ARG A 99 -12.76 6.52 -12.33
CA ARG A 99 -13.57 7.55 -13.01
C ARG A 99 -13.01 8.00 -14.36
N ARG A 100 -11.72 7.76 -14.64
CA ARG A 100 -11.13 8.02 -15.96
C ARG A 100 -11.49 6.97 -17.00
N PHE A 101 -11.93 5.78 -16.58
CA PHE A 101 -12.18 4.63 -17.46
C PHE A 101 -13.64 4.17 -17.45
N PHE A 102 -14.39 4.41 -16.37
CA PHE A 102 -15.72 3.85 -16.16
C PHE A 102 -16.76 4.90 -15.77
N SER A 103 -18.05 4.57 -15.91
CA SER A 103 -19.14 5.40 -15.40
C SER A 103 -19.08 5.50 -13.87
N THR A 104 -19.78 6.48 -13.29
CA THR A 104 -19.75 6.70 -11.82
C THR A 104 -20.19 5.46 -11.06
N LEU A 105 -21.28 4.82 -11.48
CA LEU A 105 -21.81 3.62 -10.83
C LEU A 105 -20.83 2.45 -10.89
N GLN A 106 -20.23 2.20 -12.06
CA GLN A 106 -19.21 1.16 -12.23
C GLN A 106 -17.97 1.44 -11.36
N SER A 107 -17.54 2.70 -11.29
CA SER A 107 -16.40 3.11 -10.45
C SER A 107 -16.67 2.89 -8.96
N ILE A 108 -17.89 3.21 -8.50
CA ILE A 108 -18.32 2.95 -7.12
C ILE A 108 -18.34 1.44 -6.85
N ASN A 109 -18.92 0.64 -7.75
CA ASN A 109 -18.97 -0.82 -7.56
C ASN A 109 -17.57 -1.45 -7.48
N LEU A 110 -16.67 -1.09 -8.39
CA LEU A 110 -15.28 -1.56 -8.36
C LEU A 110 -14.54 -1.10 -7.09
N LEU A 111 -14.77 0.14 -6.66
CA LEU A 111 -14.20 0.65 -5.41
C LEU A 111 -14.68 -0.15 -4.20
N LEU A 112 -15.99 -0.40 -4.09
CA LEU A 112 -16.57 -1.14 -2.97
C LEU A 112 -16.11 -2.59 -2.94
N ILE A 113 -16.03 -3.25 -4.10
CA ILE A 113 -15.45 -4.59 -4.21
C ILE A 113 -14.01 -4.53 -3.70
N THR A 114 -13.17 -3.63 -4.23
CA THR A 114 -11.76 -3.52 -3.82
C THR A 114 -11.60 -3.23 -2.31
N ALA A 115 -12.44 -2.34 -1.77
CA ALA A 115 -12.44 -1.98 -0.36
C ALA A 115 -12.75 -3.19 0.53
N PHE A 116 -13.86 -3.88 0.28
CA PHE A 116 -14.37 -4.91 1.18
C PHE A 116 -13.85 -6.32 0.91
N THR A 117 -13.22 -6.59 -0.24
CA THR A 117 -12.65 -7.93 -0.55
C THR A 117 -11.14 -7.99 -0.47
N VAL A 118 -10.43 -6.87 -0.65
CA VAL A 118 -8.96 -6.84 -0.65
C VAL A 118 -8.42 -5.97 0.48
N PHE A 119 -8.80 -4.69 0.50
CA PHE A 119 -8.18 -3.72 1.40
C PHE A 119 -8.54 -3.99 2.87
N LEU A 120 -9.81 -4.27 3.18
CA LEU A 120 -10.27 -4.48 4.56
C LEU A 120 -9.46 -5.55 5.30
N PHE A 121 -9.14 -6.66 4.63
CA PHE A 121 -8.40 -7.77 5.22
C PHE A 121 -6.91 -7.51 5.41
N ARG A 122 -6.35 -6.48 4.75
CA ARG A 122 -4.94 -6.11 4.86
C ARG A 122 -4.71 -4.83 5.66
N ALA A 123 -5.73 -4.01 5.84
CA ALA A 123 -5.62 -2.68 6.46
C ALA A 123 -5.19 -2.76 7.92
N ALA A 124 -5.61 -3.82 8.60
CA ALA A 124 -5.29 -4.08 10.00
C ALA A 124 -3.87 -4.61 10.25
N TYR A 125 -3.04 -4.81 9.21
CA TYR A 125 -1.70 -5.39 9.34
C TYR A 125 -0.60 -4.32 9.20
N PHE A 126 0.53 -4.52 9.89
CA PHE A 126 1.76 -3.73 9.70
C PHE A 126 2.52 -4.30 8.49
N GLN A 127 2.07 -3.93 7.30
CA GLN A 127 2.37 -4.63 6.06
C GLN A 127 2.23 -3.73 4.83
N ALA A 128 3.10 -3.94 3.84
CA ALA A 128 3.21 -3.11 2.64
C ALA A 128 2.14 -3.40 1.57
N GLU A 129 1.33 -4.44 1.75
CA GLU A 129 0.45 -5.04 0.74
C GLU A 129 -0.49 -4.03 0.09
N ILE A 130 -1.16 -3.17 0.88
CA ILE A 130 -2.12 -2.21 0.35
C ILE A 130 -1.44 -1.18 -0.55
N LEU A 131 -0.33 -0.61 -0.07
CA LEU A 131 0.47 0.34 -0.85
C LEU A 131 1.01 -0.32 -2.11
N PHE A 132 1.52 -1.55 -1.99
CA PHE A 132 2.04 -2.33 -3.10
C PHE A 132 0.96 -2.61 -4.15
N TYR A 133 -0.24 -3.03 -3.77
CA TYR A 133 -1.34 -3.31 -4.71
C TYR A 133 -1.75 -2.05 -5.46
N PHE A 134 -1.86 -0.92 -4.75
CA PHE A 134 -2.16 0.36 -5.36
C PHE A 134 -1.10 0.78 -6.40
N LEU A 135 0.18 0.78 -6.00
CA LEU A 135 1.28 1.18 -6.86
C LEU A 135 1.49 0.22 -8.04
N SER A 136 1.28 -1.09 -7.82
CA SER A 136 1.32 -2.10 -8.89
C SER A 136 0.21 -1.88 -9.90
N PHE A 137 -1.00 -1.53 -9.46
CA PHE A 137 -2.11 -1.20 -10.35
C PHE A 137 -1.81 0.06 -11.18
N CYS A 138 -1.29 1.11 -10.54
CA CYS A 138 -0.84 2.32 -11.25
C CYS A 138 0.25 2.00 -12.28
N SER A 139 1.26 1.21 -11.90
CA SER A 139 2.32 0.75 -12.79
C SER A 139 1.76 -0.02 -13.99
N PHE A 140 0.82 -0.95 -13.74
CA PHE A 140 0.14 -1.71 -14.80
C PHE A 140 -0.60 -0.79 -15.78
N LEU A 141 -1.36 0.19 -15.30
CA LEU A 141 -2.07 1.13 -16.18
C LEU A 141 -1.12 1.98 -17.03
N LEU A 142 0.00 2.41 -16.47
CA LEU A 142 1.02 3.20 -17.18
C LEU A 142 1.73 2.35 -18.25
N MET A 143 2.11 1.11 -17.91
CA MET A 143 2.65 0.13 -18.86
C MET A 143 1.63 -0.18 -19.99
N ALA A 144 0.36 -0.42 -19.65
CA ALA A 144 -0.70 -0.64 -20.64
C ALA A 144 -0.90 0.56 -21.56
N ARG A 145 -0.76 1.79 -21.03
CA ARG A 145 -0.85 3.02 -21.82
C ARG A 145 0.36 3.17 -22.76
N MET A 146 1.56 2.78 -22.33
CA MET A 146 2.77 2.80 -23.17
C MET A 146 2.60 1.98 -24.44
N PHE A 147 1.98 0.80 -24.37
CA PHE A 147 1.70 -0.02 -25.57
C PHE A 147 0.84 0.69 -26.61
N LYS A 148 -0.07 1.58 -26.18
CA LYS A 148 -0.97 2.30 -27.09
C LYS A 148 -0.39 3.62 -27.57
N GLN A 149 0.37 4.30 -26.73
CA GLN A 149 0.85 5.67 -26.95
C GLN A 149 2.26 5.83 -26.36
N PRO A 150 3.29 5.23 -27.01
CA PRO A 150 4.65 5.29 -26.49
C PRO A 150 5.17 6.74 -26.53
N GLY A 151 5.86 7.15 -25.48
CA GLY A 151 6.47 8.48 -25.42
C GLY A 151 7.38 8.62 -24.20
N TRP A 152 8.45 9.40 -24.32
CA TRP A 152 9.49 9.50 -23.30
C TRP A 152 8.96 10.01 -21.94
N LYS A 153 8.00 10.95 -21.94
CA LYS A 153 7.36 11.46 -20.71
C LYS A 153 6.62 10.34 -19.98
N LEU A 154 5.82 9.57 -20.73
CA LEU A 154 5.08 8.46 -20.18
C LEU A 154 6.04 7.37 -19.71
N GLY A 155 7.08 7.04 -20.49
CA GLY A 155 8.12 6.08 -20.11
C GLY A 155 8.84 6.47 -18.82
N THR A 156 9.17 7.75 -18.64
CA THR A 156 9.79 8.26 -17.41
C THR A 156 8.87 8.09 -16.21
N VAL A 157 7.59 8.47 -16.34
CA VAL A 157 6.59 8.30 -15.27
C VAL A 157 6.37 6.81 -14.96
N THR A 158 6.27 5.96 -15.98
CA THR A 158 6.15 4.50 -15.83
C THR A 158 7.36 3.94 -15.07
N GLY A 159 8.59 4.33 -15.44
CA GLY A 159 9.81 3.90 -14.77
C GLY A 159 9.88 4.34 -13.31
N ILE A 160 9.53 5.59 -13.00
CA ILE A 160 9.49 6.10 -11.63
C ILE A 160 8.46 5.32 -10.79
N VAL A 161 7.23 5.17 -11.29
CA VAL A 161 6.17 4.48 -10.55
C VAL A 161 6.50 2.99 -10.38
N ALA A 162 7.04 2.33 -11.41
CA ALA A 162 7.51 0.94 -11.31
C ALA A 162 8.68 0.80 -10.33
N GLY A 163 9.62 1.75 -10.32
CA GLY A 163 10.73 1.81 -9.38
C GLY A 163 10.26 1.97 -7.93
N ILE A 164 9.34 2.90 -7.66
CA ILE A 164 8.72 3.06 -6.33
C ILE A 164 7.93 1.81 -5.94
N THR A 165 7.26 1.16 -6.89
CA THR A 165 6.55 -0.11 -6.64
C THR A 165 7.54 -1.20 -6.24
N HIS A 166 8.68 -1.31 -6.94
CA HIS A 166 9.74 -2.24 -6.60
C HIS A 166 10.31 -1.97 -5.21
N LEU A 167 10.57 -0.69 -4.88
CA LEU A 167 11.02 -0.26 -3.56
C LEU A 167 9.93 -0.35 -2.47
N THR A 168 8.68 -0.65 -2.84
CA THR A 168 7.62 -1.04 -1.89
C THR A 168 7.60 -2.56 -1.68
N LYS A 169 7.67 -3.34 -2.76
CA LYS A 169 7.78 -4.79 -2.73
C LYS A 169 8.34 -5.31 -4.05
N ALA A 170 9.31 -6.23 -3.99
CA ALA A 170 10.00 -6.74 -5.17
C ALA A 170 9.12 -7.56 -6.12
N SER A 171 7.93 -7.99 -5.68
CA SER A 171 7.01 -8.83 -6.45
C SER A 171 6.49 -8.19 -7.75
N ILE A 172 6.79 -6.91 -8.03
CA ILE A 172 6.51 -6.27 -9.33
C ILE A 172 7.42 -6.77 -10.47
N LEU A 173 8.58 -7.35 -10.15
CA LEU A 173 9.60 -7.72 -11.15
C LEU A 173 9.10 -8.62 -12.29
N PRO A 174 8.30 -9.68 -12.05
CA PRO A 174 7.78 -10.50 -13.15
C PRO A 174 6.90 -9.70 -14.12
N GLY A 175 6.07 -8.79 -13.61
CA GLY A 175 5.23 -7.92 -14.44
C GLY A 175 6.05 -6.92 -15.26
N LEU A 176 7.10 -6.35 -14.66
CA LEU A 176 8.03 -5.46 -15.36
C LEU A 176 8.84 -6.20 -16.42
N ALA A 177 9.31 -7.42 -16.11
CA ALA A 177 10.04 -8.26 -17.07
C ALA A 177 9.15 -8.61 -18.27
N LEU A 178 7.90 -9.00 -18.03
CA LEU A 178 6.93 -9.26 -19.10
C LEU A 178 6.69 -8.01 -19.95
N PHE A 179 6.53 -6.83 -19.33
CA PHE A 179 6.39 -5.58 -20.05
C PHE A 179 7.59 -5.31 -20.97
N ILE A 180 8.81 -5.42 -20.45
CA ILE A 180 10.04 -5.20 -21.23
C ILE A 180 10.19 -6.19 -22.38
N LEU A 181 9.78 -7.45 -22.19
CA LEU A 181 9.87 -8.48 -23.24
C LEU A 181 8.85 -8.29 -24.36
N LEU A 182 7.69 -7.67 -24.07
CA LEU A 182 6.59 -7.51 -25.03
C LEU A 182 6.54 -6.13 -25.69
N PHE A 183 7.19 -5.12 -25.10
CA PHE A 183 7.17 -3.73 -25.55
C PHE A 183 8.21 -3.46 -26.64
#